data_AF-A0A6V8PRL3-F1
#
_entry.id   AF-A0A6V8PRL3-F1
#
_cell.length_a   1.000
_cell.length_b   1.000
_cell.length_c   1.000
_cell.angle_alpha   90.00
_cell.angle_beta   90.00
_cell.angle_gamma   90.00
#
_symmetry.space_group_name_H-M   'P 1'
#
loop_
_entity.id
_entity.type
_entity.pdbx_description
1 polymer ?
#
loop_
_entity_poly.entity_id
_entity_poly.type
_entity_poly.pdbx_seq_one_letter_code
_entity_poly.pdbx_strand_id
1 'polypeptide(L)'
;MKKLTLKKNEERALRVLKEELSRRFNVIDLRVFGSKVRGEDTPQSDIDVILSPMVMDRETYEWHKRYKDPLYNSIKKDGIDLWMKR
;
A
#
# COMPACT_ATOMS: atom_id res chain seq x y z
N MET A 1 14.98 -3.28 15.47
CA MET A 1 14.04 -3.99 14.57
C MET A 1 14.67 -5.30 14.14
N LYS A 2 13.96 -6.43 14.22
CA LYS A 2 14.45 -7.69 13.65
C LYS A 2 14.60 -7.56 12.13
N LYS A 3 15.61 -8.19 11.55
CA LYS A 3 15.83 -8.19 10.10
C LYS A 3 14.74 -9.03 9.43
N LEU A 4 14.00 -8.43 8.50
CA LEU A 4 13.01 -9.14 7.70
C LEU A 4 13.70 -10.30 6.95
N THR A 5 13.20 -11.51 7.15
CA THR A 5 13.74 -12.71 6.51
C THR A 5 12.67 -13.32 5.62
N LEU A 6 12.84 -13.20 4.31
CA LEU A 6 11.94 -13.76 3.31
C LEU A 6 12.48 -15.08 2.79
N LYS A 7 11.59 -16.05 2.56
CA LYS A 7 11.95 -17.26 1.80
C LYS A 7 12.12 -16.91 0.32
N LYS A 8 12.86 -17.74 -0.43
CA LYS A 8 13.11 -17.50 -1.87
C LYS A 8 11.81 -17.38 -2.70
N ASN A 9 10.80 -18.18 -2.40
CA ASN A 9 9.50 -18.11 -3.07
C ASN A 9 8.71 -16.84 -2.71
N GLU A 10 8.78 -16.42 -1.44
CA GLU A 10 8.16 -15.19 -0.93
C GLU A 10 8.78 -13.94 -1.58
N GLU A 11 10.11 -13.88 -1.64
CA GLU A 11 10.85 -12.82 -2.33
C GLU A 11 10.51 -12.77 -3.82
N ARG A 12 10.45 -13.93 -4.49
CA ARG A 12 10.05 -14.01 -5.90
C ARG A 12 8.61 -13.53 -6.11
N ALA A 13 7.69 -13.92 -5.24
CA ALA A 13 6.29 -13.50 -5.32
C ALA A 13 6.14 -11.99 -5.15
N LEU A 14 6.80 -11.41 -4.15
CA LEU A 14 6.79 -9.96 -3.91
C LEU A 14 7.38 -9.17 -5.07
N ARG A 15 8.45 -9.68 -5.69
CA ARG A 15 9.04 -9.06 -6.88
C ARG A 15 8.07 -9.05 -8.06
N VAL A 16 7.48 -10.20 -8.39
CA VAL A 16 6.51 -10.31 -9.51
C VAL A 16 5.29 -9.44 -9.24
N LEU A 17 4.78 -9.43 -8.00
CA LEU A 17 3.66 -8.57 -7.61
C LEU A 17 4.01 -7.08 -7.81
N LYS A 18 5.19 -6.66 -7.34
CA LYS A 18 5.66 -5.28 -7.51
C LYS A 18 5.75 -4.92 -9.00
N GLU A 19 6.35 -5.77 -9.83
CA GLU A 19 6.50 -5.54 -11.26
C GLU A 19 5.13 -5.40 -11.96
N GLU A 20 4.19 -6.32 -11.70
CA GLU A 20 2.86 -6.26 -12.31
C GLU A 20 2.05 -5.05 -11.85
N LEU A 21 2.09 -4.70 -10.56
CA LEU A 21 1.37 -3.54 -10.03
C LEU A 21 1.98 -2.24 -10.55
N SER A 22 3.31 -2.12 -10.59
CA SER A 22 4.00 -0.94 -11.14
C SER A 22 3.78 -0.77 -12.65
N ARG A 23 3.51 -1.85 -13.39
CA ARG A 23 3.16 -1.77 -14.81
C ARG A 23 1.73 -1.26 -15.04
N ARG A 24 0.79 -1.59 -14.15
CA ARG A 24 -0.64 -1.30 -14.31
C ARG A 24 -1.07 0.00 -13.63
N PHE A 25 -0.38 0.39 -12.57
CA PHE A 25 -0.74 1.52 -11.73
C PHE A 25 0.47 2.44 -11.51
N ASN A 26 0.22 3.73 -11.29
CA ASN A 26 1.25 4.65 -10.85
C ASN A 26 1.54 4.42 -9.35
N VAL A 27 2.37 3.42 -9.05
CA VAL A 27 2.69 3.01 -7.68
C VAL A 27 3.70 3.98 -7.06
N ILE A 28 3.30 4.71 -6.03
CA ILE A 28 4.19 5.61 -5.26
C ILE A 28 5.02 4.81 -4.26
N ASP A 29 4.40 3.80 -3.63
CA ASP A 29 5.00 3.05 -2.54
C ASP A 29 4.40 1.64 -2.44
N LEU A 30 5.23 0.65 -2.09
CA LEU A 30 4.82 -0.72 -1.80
C LEU A 30 5.61 -1.21 -0.60
N ARG A 31 4.92 -1.61 0.48
CA ARG A 31 5.55 -2.03 1.74
C ARG A 31 4.99 -3.36 2.21
N VAL A 32 5.86 -4.25 2.68
CA VAL A 32 5.44 -5.46 3.40
C VAL A 32 5.00 -5.03 4.80
N PHE A 33 3.94 -5.64 5.31
CA PHE A 33 3.39 -5.39 6.63
C PHE A 33 3.13 -6.73 7.37
N GLY A 34 2.48 -6.66 8.52
CA GLY A 34 1.93 -7.85 9.17
C GLY A 34 2.94 -8.66 9.99
N SER A 35 2.55 -9.90 10.27
CA SER A 35 3.28 -10.84 11.14
C SER A 35 4.72 -11.08 10.65
N LYS A 36 4.92 -11.10 9.33
CA LYS A 36 6.24 -11.27 8.68
C LYS A 36 7.24 -10.18 9.08
N VAL A 37 6.78 -8.93 9.16
CA VAL A 37 7.64 -7.80 9.54
C VAL A 37 7.90 -7.77 11.04
N ARG A 38 6.92 -8.20 11.85
CA ARG A 38 7.07 -8.31 13.32
C ARG A 38 7.93 -9.52 13.73
N GLY A 39 8.10 -10.50 12.84
CA GLY A 39 8.83 -11.74 13.12
C GLY A 39 8.02 -12.71 13.99
N GLU A 40 6.69 -12.66 13.84
CA GLU A 40 5.70 -13.52 14.49
C GLU A 40 5.06 -14.48 13.49
N ASP A 41 5.60 -14.58 12.27
CA ASP A 41 5.07 -15.45 11.23
C ASP A 41 5.30 -16.92 11.53
N THR A 42 4.32 -17.72 11.20
CA THR A 42 4.36 -19.18 11.21
C THR A 42 4.59 -19.71 9.78
N PRO A 43 4.95 -20.99 9.60
CA PRO A 43 5.08 -21.57 8.26
C PRO A 43 3.83 -21.45 7.37
N GLN A 44 2.64 -21.32 7.98
CA GLN A 44 1.35 -21.16 7.32
C GLN A 44 0.91 -19.70 7.16
N SER A 45 1.68 -18.74 7.67
CA SER A 45 1.34 -17.31 7.55
C SER A 45 1.45 -16.84 6.10
N ASP A 46 0.55 -15.95 5.72
CA ASP A 46 0.58 -15.17 4.49
C ASP A 46 1.51 -13.95 4.61
N ILE A 47 1.58 -13.16 3.53
CA ILE A 47 2.36 -11.93 3.48
C ILE A 47 1.43 -10.77 3.17
N ASP A 48 1.32 -9.85 4.13
CA ASP A 48 0.59 -8.61 3.95
C ASP A 48 1.43 -7.59 3.18
N VAL A 49 0.81 -6.93 2.21
CA VAL A 49 1.44 -5.86 1.43
C VAL A 49 0.51 -4.66 1.35
N ILE A 50 1.05 -3.49 1.68
CA ILE A 50 0.37 -2.20 1.52
C ILE A 50 0.87 -1.56 0.23
N LEU A 51 -0.08 -1.20 -0.64
CA LEU A 51 0.14 -0.46 -1.88
C LEU A 51 -0.35 0.98 -1.71
N SER A 52 0.44 1.96 -2.15
CA SER A 52 0.02 3.36 -2.25
C SER A 52 0.09 3.80 -3.71
N PRO A 53 -1.01 3.68 -4.48
CA PRO A 53 -1.06 4.19 -5.84
C PRO A 53 -1.39 5.69 -5.86
N MET A 54 -0.86 6.41 -6.84
CA MET A 54 -1.32 7.75 -7.19
C MET A 54 -2.61 7.60 -7.99
N VAL A 55 -3.75 7.86 -7.35
CA VAL A 55 -5.07 7.79 -8.00
C VAL A 55 -5.50 9.13 -8.60
N MET A 56 -4.86 10.22 -8.19
CA MET A 56 -5.11 11.57 -8.66
C MET A 56 -3.89 12.45 -8.38
N ASP A 57 -3.72 13.51 -9.17
CA ASP A 57 -2.74 14.55 -8.88
C ASP A 57 -3.15 15.43 -7.68
N ARG A 58 -2.23 16.31 -7.26
CA ARG A 58 -2.46 17.20 -6.12
C ARG A 58 -3.62 18.16 -6.35
N GLU A 59 -3.78 18.69 -7.56
CA GLU A 59 -4.81 19.68 -7.86
C GLU A 59 -6.21 19.06 -7.72
N THR A 60 -6.39 17.88 -8.32
CA THR A 60 -7.59 17.07 -8.23
C THR A 60 -7.88 16.70 -6.77
N TYR A 61 -6.86 16.28 -6.00
CA TYR A 61 -7.02 15.99 -4.58
C TYR A 61 -7.51 17.19 -3.77
N GLU A 62 -6.89 18.36 -3.92
CA GLU A 62 -7.31 19.56 -3.19
C GLU A 62 -8.70 20.03 -3.62
N TRP A 63 -9.10 19.82 -4.88
CA TRP A 63 -10.47 20.05 -5.34
C TRP A 63 -11.46 19.17 -4.59
N HIS A 64 -11.26 17.85 -4.56
CA HIS A 64 -12.16 16.91 -3.86
C HIS A 64 -12.27 17.22 -2.36
N LYS A 65 -11.14 17.57 -1.73
CA LYS A 65 -11.09 17.99 -0.32
C LYS A 65 -11.84 19.29 -0.08
N ARG A 66 -11.68 20.30 -0.96
CA ARG A 66 -12.34 21.60 -0.84
C ARG A 66 -13.86 21.50 -0.99
N TYR A 67 -14.31 20.73 -1.98
CA TYR A 67 -15.72 20.61 -2.33
C TYR A 67 -16.42 19.43 -1.65
N LYS A 68 -15.71 18.71 -0.76
CA LYS A 68 -16.24 17.56 -0.01
C LYS A 68 -16.91 16.54 -0.93
N ASP A 69 -16.17 16.13 -1.96
CA ASP A 69 -16.63 15.12 -2.90
C ASP A 69 -17.11 13.83 -2.18
N PRO A 70 -18.17 13.16 -2.67
CA PRO A 70 -18.70 11.94 -2.05
C PRO A 70 -17.65 10.85 -1.80
N LEU A 71 -16.68 10.67 -2.72
CA LEU A 71 -15.58 9.72 -2.54
C LEU A 71 -14.67 10.15 -1.40
N TYR A 72 -14.26 11.42 -1.36
CA TYR A 72 -13.41 11.97 -0.30
C TYR A 72 -14.03 11.78 1.09
N ASN A 73 -15.32 12.09 1.24
CA ASN A 73 -16.03 11.93 2.50
C ASN A 73 -16.18 10.46 2.91
N SER A 74 -16.44 9.58 1.95
CA SER A 74 -16.57 8.14 2.21
C SER A 74 -15.26 7.54 2.72
N ILE A 75 -14.15 7.83 2.05
CA ILE A 75 -12.81 7.37 2.46
C ILE A 75 -12.47 7.88 3.87
N LYS A 76 -12.74 9.16 4.14
CA LYS A 76 -12.54 9.74 5.48
C LYS A 76 -13.41 9.07 6.55
N LYS A 77 -14.66 8.74 6.24
CA LYS A 77 -15.59 8.05 7.14
C LYS A 77 -15.12 6.64 7.49
N ASP A 78 -14.47 5.97 6.55
CA ASP A 78 -13.87 4.64 6.75
C ASP A 78 -12.56 4.69 7.57
N GLY A 79 -12.16 5.88 8.04
CA GLY A 79 -10.96 6.06 8.85
C GLY A 79 -9.66 5.94 8.04
N ILE A 80 -9.74 6.01 6.72
CA ILE A 80 -8.56 5.93 5.85
C ILE A 80 -7.97 7.33 5.70
N ASP A 81 -6.74 7.49 6.19
CA ASP A 81 -6.01 8.73 5.99
C ASP A 81 -5.49 8.83 4.55
N LEU A 82 -5.96 9.85 3.85
CA LEU A 82 -5.46 10.22 2.54
C LEU A 82 -4.17 11.04 2.71
N TRP A 83 -3.01 10.38 2.66
CA TRP A 83 -1.71 11.05 2.62
C TRP A 83 -1.15 11.08 1.20
N MET A 84 -0.63 12.23 0.78
CA MET A 84 0.34 12.29 -0.31
C MET A 84 1.74 12.22 0.31
N LYS A 85 2.58 11.30 -0.18
CA LYS A 85 4.01 11.31 0.14
C LYS A 85 4.57 12.65 -0.37
N ARG A 86 5.11 13.46 0.53
CA ARG A 86 5.76 14.75 0.18
C ARG A 86 7.08 14.50 -0.53
#